data_AF-A0AA38MY47-F1
#
_entry.id   AF-A0AA38MY47-F1
#
_cell.length_a   1.000
_cell.length_b   1.000
_cell.length_c   1.000
_cell.angle_alpha   90.00
_cell.angle_beta   90.00
_cell.angle_gamma   90.00
#
_symmetry.space_group_name_H-M   'P 1'
#
loop_
_entity.id
_entity.type
_entity.pdbx_description
1 polymer ?
#
loop_
_entity_poly.entity_id
_entity_poly.type
_entity_poly.pdbx_seq_one_letter_code
_entity_poly.pdbx_strand_id
1 'polypeptide(L)'
;MLNSPVVIISLAISTIASRLPYPNNLDDFQSTDFIVASLSASNHHGAPHPPEFAASKPGWYYGDDPGSADGLPWLKDHDLCATLAHTPRSLRCPSVVPKATKTIHRRSADPAPTPTPTPPTTPTYTTVFSGLTASIVGNTYITYGLVDTVADCQALCDTVSQCVFVNSYHDVNGQNGSPLLTCSLYASVYTAADATNYGGQYQPDGTYDYITDSDGYSLNT
;
A
#
# COMPACT_ATOMS: atom_id res chain seq x y z
N MET A 1 73.06 2.92 4.25
CA MET A 1 72.91 4.37 4.49
C MET A 1 72.61 5.04 3.16
N LEU A 2 71.36 5.41 2.89
CA LEU A 2 71.00 6.39 1.86
C LEU A 2 69.61 6.92 2.27
N ASN A 3 69.59 8.16 2.79
CA ASN A 3 68.39 8.86 3.22
C ASN A 3 67.74 9.53 2.00
N SER A 4 66.47 9.20 1.71
CA SER A 4 65.63 9.99 0.80
C SER A 4 64.82 11.02 1.61
N PRO A 5 64.80 12.30 1.23
CA PRO A 5 63.90 13.28 1.83
C PRO A 5 62.49 13.17 1.21
N VAL A 6 61.49 13.03 2.07
CA VAL A 6 60.07 13.15 1.69
C VAL A 6 59.71 14.64 1.67
N VAL A 7 59.27 15.15 0.52
CA VAL A 7 58.76 16.51 0.35
C VAL A 7 57.23 16.45 0.47
N ILE A 8 56.68 17.09 1.50
CA ILE A 8 55.23 17.25 1.69
C ILE A 8 54.81 18.59 1.10
N ILE A 9 54.04 18.54 0.01
CA ILE A 9 53.41 19.72 -0.60
C ILE A 9 52.00 19.86 -0.02
N SER A 10 51.81 20.87 0.84
CA SER A 10 50.48 21.22 1.36
C SER A 10 49.73 22.09 0.35
N LEU A 11 48.73 21.51 -0.33
CA LEU A 11 47.75 22.29 -1.08
C LEU A 11 46.72 22.88 -0.10
N ALA A 12 46.73 24.21 0.06
CA ALA A 12 45.64 24.92 0.69
C ALA A 12 44.48 25.08 -0.32
N ILE A 13 43.40 24.34 -0.11
CA ILE A 13 42.16 24.47 -0.90
C ILE A 13 41.31 25.56 -0.21
N SER A 14 41.29 26.76 -0.78
CA SER A 14 40.37 27.82 -0.36
C SER A 14 38.96 27.48 -0.84
N THR A 15 38.11 27.00 0.06
CA THR A 15 36.68 26.81 -0.22
C THR A 15 35.98 28.17 -0.24
N ILE A 16 35.72 28.70 -1.43
CA ILE A 16 34.78 29.80 -1.61
C ILE A 16 33.38 29.23 -1.43
N ALA A 17 32.79 29.44 -0.26
CA ALA A 17 31.38 29.14 -0.01
C ALA A 17 30.52 30.12 -0.81
N SER A 18 30.18 29.75 -2.05
CA SER A 18 29.17 30.43 -2.83
C SER A 18 27.82 30.17 -2.16
N ARG A 19 27.29 31.14 -1.43
CA ARG A 19 25.89 31.11 -1.00
C ARG A 19 25.01 31.29 -2.24
N LEU A 20 24.69 30.19 -2.90
CA LEU A 20 23.57 30.16 -3.82
C LEU A 20 22.30 30.47 -3.00
N PRO A 21 21.42 31.38 -3.48
CA PRO A 21 20.11 31.54 -2.88
C PRO A 21 19.40 30.19 -2.95
N TYR A 22 19.08 29.64 -1.79
CA TYR A 22 18.34 28.39 -1.63
C TYR A 22 16.93 28.63 -2.20
N PRO A 23 16.54 27.99 -3.32
CA PRO A 23 15.16 28.06 -3.78
C PRO A 23 14.32 27.28 -2.77
N ASN A 24 13.60 27.99 -1.90
CA ASN A 24 12.56 27.42 -1.03
C ASN A 24 11.31 27.03 -1.86
N ASN A 25 11.46 26.18 -2.88
CA ASN A 25 10.37 25.70 -3.75
C ASN A 25 10.73 24.38 -4.49
N LEU A 26 11.17 23.38 -3.75
CA LEU A 26 11.35 21.96 -4.11
C LEU A 26 10.79 21.22 -2.88
N ASP A 27 9.75 20.38 -2.89
CA ASP A 27 9.43 19.25 -3.78
C ASP A 27 7.97 18.77 -3.56
N ASP A 28 6.96 19.67 -3.49
CA ASP A 28 5.61 19.26 -3.03
C ASP A 28 4.61 18.85 -4.12
N PHE A 29 5.08 18.61 -5.35
CA PHE A 29 4.29 18.00 -6.39
C PHE A 29 5.12 16.93 -7.08
N GLN A 30 5.16 15.72 -6.52
CA GLN A 30 5.24 14.57 -7.42
C GLN A 30 4.09 14.75 -8.41
N SER A 31 4.42 14.98 -9.69
CA SER A 31 3.40 15.11 -10.73
C SER A 31 2.45 13.92 -10.62
N THR A 32 1.15 14.14 -10.81
CA THR A 32 0.16 13.05 -10.84
C THR A 32 0.60 11.92 -11.78
N ASP A 33 1.30 12.25 -12.87
CA ASP A 33 1.88 11.28 -13.79
C ASP A 33 2.91 10.35 -13.13
N PHE A 34 3.73 10.88 -12.22
CA PHE A 34 4.71 10.09 -11.47
C PHE A 34 4.02 9.14 -10.50
N ILE A 35 2.98 9.62 -9.79
CA ILE A 35 2.17 8.78 -8.90
C ILE A 35 1.45 7.68 -9.69
N VAL A 36 0.87 8.01 -10.84
CA VAL A 36 0.21 7.02 -11.70
C VAL A 36 1.19 5.98 -12.23
N ALA A 37 2.41 6.41 -12.61
CA ALA A 37 3.47 5.50 -13.04
C ALA A 37 3.95 4.59 -11.90
N SER A 38 4.08 5.13 -10.69
CA SER A 38 4.48 4.35 -9.51
C SER A 38 3.42 3.30 -9.16
N LEU A 39 2.13 3.61 -9.33
CA LEU A 39 1.00 2.69 -9.12
C LEU A 39 0.73 1.73 -10.29
N SER A 40 1.65 1.60 -11.24
CA SER A 40 1.56 0.61 -12.33
C SER A 40 1.79 -0.83 -11.84
N ALA A 41 1.16 -1.80 -12.50
CA ALA A 41 1.38 -3.22 -12.20
C ALA A 41 2.86 -3.65 -12.36
N SER A 42 3.61 -3.02 -13.29
CA SER A 42 5.04 -3.29 -13.48
C SER A 42 5.91 -2.85 -12.30
N ASN A 43 5.40 -1.95 -11.46
CA ASN A 43 6.08 -1.48 -10.26
C ASN A 43 5.37 -2.02 -8.99
N HIS A 44 4.68 -3.16 -9.09
CA HIS A 44 3.92 -3.75 -7.98
C HIS A 44 3.02 -2.73 -7.27
N HIS A 45 2.40 -1.85 -8.07
CA HIS A 45 1.56 -0.77 -7.60
C HIS A 45 2.19 0.10 -6.50
N GLY A 46 3.48 0.40 -6.63
CA GLY A 46 4.21 1.30 -5.72
C GLY A 46 5.02 0.55 -4.66
N ALA A 47 4.88 -0.77 -4.56
CA ALA A 47 5.57 -1.62 -3.59
C ALA A 47 6.43 -2.68 -4.30
N PRO A 48 7.56 -2.32 -4.94
CA PRO A 48 8.37 -3.24 -5.75
C PRO A 48 8.99 -4.39 -4.96
N HIS A 49 9.04 -4.29 -3.64
CA HIS A 49 9.57 -5.33 -2.77
C HIS A 49 8.47 -5.79 -1.80
N PRO A 50 8.30 -7.11 -1.60
CA PRO A 50 7.38 -7.63 -0.59
C PRO A 50 7.69 -7.15 0.84
N PRO A 51 6.73 -7.21 1.77
CA PRO A 51 6.87 -6.71 3.14
C PRO A 51 8.01 -7.33 3.96
N GLU A 52 8.41 -8.57 3.66
CA GLU A 52 9.48 -9.27 4.40
C GLU A 52 10.89 -8.75 4.10
N PHE A 53 11.04 -7.90 3.07
CA PHE A 53 12.32 -7.34 2.71
C PHE A 53 12.63 -6.07 3.50
N ALA A 54 13.89 -5.93 3.90
CA ALA A 54 14.36 -4.73 4.57
C ALA A 54 14.15 -3.49 3.68
N ALA A 55 13.67 -2.40 4.29
CA ALA A 55 13.37 -1.12 3.64
C ALA A 55 12.25 -1.16 2.59
N SER A 56 11.46 -2.24 2.52
CA SER A 56 10.20 -2.24 1.77
C SER A 56 9.26 -1.15 2.29
N LYS A 57 8.47 -0.58 1.38
CA LYS A 57 7.46 0.42 1.72
C LYS A 57 6.11 0.07 1.09
N PRO A 58 4.99 0.33 1.78
CA PRO A 58 3.67 0.20 1.18
C PRO A 58 3.55 1.12 -0.02
N GLY A 59 2.82 0.68 -1.05
CA GLY A 59 2.68 1.44 -2.30
C GLY A 59 1.56 2.46 -2.28
N TRP A 60 0.57 2.27 -1.41
CA TRP A 60 -0.69 3.00 -1.40
C TRP A 60 -1.39 2.89 -0.05
N TYR A 61 -2.40 3.74 0.15
CA TYR A 61 -3.27 3.71 1.33
C TYR A 61 -4.75 3.80 0.92
N TYR A 62 -5.59 2.94 1.49
CA TYR A 62 -7.04 2.95 1.31
C TYR A 62 -7.74 2.88 2.67
N GLY A 63 -7.75 4.01 3.38
CA GLY A 63 -8.51 4.22 4.62
C GLY A 63 -9.27 5.55 4.58
N ASP A 64 -10.03 5.85 5.63
CA ASP A 64 -10.91 7.01 5.73
C ASP A 64 -10.17 8.32 6.04
N ASP A 65 -9.01 8.24 6.70
CA ASP A 65 -8.21 9.42 7.07
C ASP A 65 -6.91 9.52 6.26
N PRO A 66 -6.79 10.45 5.28
CA PRO A 66 -5.59 10.59 4.46
C PRO A 66 -4.31 10.89 5.26
N GLY A 67 -4.43 11.48 6.45
CA GLY A 67 -3.28 11.80 7.30
C GLY A 67 -2.74 10.61 8.10
N SER A 68 -3.40 9.46 8.04
CA SER A 68 -2.95 8.26 8.77
C SER A 68 -1.80 7.52 8.09
N ALA A 69 -1.51 7.83 6.81
CA ALA A 69 -0.47 7.17 6.03
C ALA A 69 0.36 8.18 5.23
N ASP A 70 1.15 8.97 5.96
CA ASP A 70 1.96 10.06 5.41
C ASP A 70 2.81 9.63 4.19
N GLY A 71 2.64 10.38 3.10
CA GLY A 71 3.43 10.21 1.87
C GLY A 71 2.97 9.07 0.94
N LEU A 72 1.91 8.33 1.29
CA LEU A 72 1.33 7.32 0.40
C LEU A 72 0.22 7.91 -0.48
N PRO A 73 0.09 7.47 -1.75
CA PRO A 73 -1.07 7.78 -2.56
C PRO A 73 -2.37 7.29 -1.90
N TRP A 74 -3.29 8.23 -1.64
CA TRP A 74 -4.56 7.93 -1.00
C TRP A 74 -5.63 7.54 -2.02
N LEU A 75 -6.05 6.27 -2.01
CA LEU A 75 -6.96 5.69 -3.00
C LEU A 75 -8.45 6.03 -2.77
N LYS A 76 -8.74 7.00 -1.91
CA LYS A 76 -10.06 7.67 -1.84
C LYS A 76 -10.00 9.12 -2.37
N ASP A 77 -8.82 9.58 -2.81
CA ASP A 77 -8.70 10.86 -3.49
C ASP A 77 -9.39 10.82 -4.85
N HIS A 78 -10.35 11.71 -5.06
CA HIS A 78 -11.20 11.71 -6.25
C HIS A 78 -10.38 11.91 -7.54
N ASP A 79 -9.42 12.82 -7.52
CA ASP A 79 -8.68 13.23 -8.73
C ASP A 79 -7.63 12.20 -9.12
N LEU A 80 -6.94 11.62 -8.13
CA LEU A 80 -6.06 10.47 -8.34
C LEU A 80 -6.86 9.29 -8.90
N CYS A 81 -8.00 8.96 -8.30
CA CYS A 81 -8.82 7.83 -8.77
C CYS A 81 -9.39 8.05 -10.17
N ALA A 82 -9.80 9.27 -10.51
CA ALA A 82 -10.22 9.61 -11.88
C ALA A 82 -9.05 9.41 -12.87
N THR A 83 -7.85 9.85 -12.51
CA THR A 83 -6.66 9.70 -13.36
C THR A 83 -6.26 8.23 -13.53
N LEU A 84 -6.26 7.47 -12.42
CA LEU A 84 -6.01 6.03 -12.42
C LEU A 84 -7.06 5.28 -13.24
N ALA A 85 -8.33 5.70 -13.24
CA ALA A 85 -9.40 5.10 -14.05
C ALA A 85 -9.13 5.18 -15.57
N HIS A 86 -8.38 6.19 -16.03
CA HIS A 86 -8.00 6.33 -17.43
C HIS A 86 -6.70 5.63 -17.82
N THR A 87 -5.94 5.12 -16.85
CA THR A 87 -4.64 4.48 -17.09
C THR A 87 -4.77 2.95 -17.10
N PRO A 88 -4.58 2.28 -18.24
CA PRO A 88 -4.61 0.82 -18.27
C PRO A 88 -3.49 0.24 -17.40
N ARG A 89 -3.78 -0.86 -16.69
CA ARG A 89 -2.81 -1.60 -15.85
C ARG A 89 -2.25 -0.82 -14.66
N SER A 90 -2.76 0.37 -14.35
CA SER A 90 -2.54 0.99 -13.04
C SER A 90 -3.43 0.35 -12.00
N LEU A 91 -3.09 0.59 -10.73
CA LEU A 91 -3.97 0.28 -9.62
C LEU A 91 -5.32 0.98 -9.84
N ARG A 92 -6.41 0.28 -9.53
CA ARG A 92 -7.77 0.82 -9.62
C ARG A 92 -8.27 1.09 -8.21
N CYS A 93 -8.75 2.30 -7.96
CA CYS A 93 -9.38 2.59 -6.68
C CYS A 93 -10.65 1.74 -6.52
N PRO A 94 -10.87 1.13 -5.35
CA PRO A 94 -12.14 0.47 -5.05
C PRO A 94 -13.29 1.46 -5.20
N SER A 95 -14.36 1.04 -5.86
CA SER A 95 -15.56 1.86 -5.92
C SER A 95 -16.15 1.93 -4.52
N VAL A 96 -16.25 3.14 -3.97
CA VAL A 96 -17.01 3.38 -2.75
C VAL A 96 -18.45 3.06 -3.10
N VAL A 97 -18.92 1.85 -2.79
CA VAL A 97 -20.36 1.57 -2.88
C VAL A 97 -20.98 2.54 -1.88
N PRO A 98 -21.81 3.50 -2.32
CA PRO A 98 -22.40 4.46 -1.39
C PRO A 98 -23.14 3.65 -0.34
N LYS A 99 -22.66 3.69 0.90
CA LYS A 99 -23.32 3.03 2.03
C LYS A 99 -24.76 3.49 1.99
N ALA A 100 -25.69 2.57 1.72
CA ALA A 100 -27.07 2.89 1.37
C ALA A 100 -27.60 3.92 2.36
N THR A 101 -27.63 5.19 1.92
CA THR A 101 -28.10 6.27 2.77
C THR A 101 -29.58 6.00 2.88
N LYS A 102 -30.05 5.61 4.07
CA LYS A 102 -31.47 5.33 4.36
C LYS A 102 -32.28 6.47 3.75
N THR A 103 -32.79 6.24 2.55
CA THR A 103 -33.51 7.26 1.82
C THR A 103 -34.87 7.23 2.49
N ILE A 104 -35.17 8.25 3.28
CA ILE A 104 -36.52 8.44 3.82
C ILE A 104 -37.42 8.57 2.59
N HIS A 105 -38.17 7.51 2.28
CA HIS A 105 -39.07 7.46 1.15
C HIS A 105 -40.11 8.58 1.30
N ARG A 106 -39.92 9.67 0.59
CA ARG A 106 -41.00 10.61 0.31
C ARG A 106 -41.90 9.94 -0.72
N ARG A 107 -43.11 9.60 -0.28
CA ARG A 107 -44.16 8.94 -1.06
C ARG A 107 -44.48 9.80 -2.29
N SER A 108 -43.97 9.41 -3.45
CA SER A 108 -44.35 9.95 -4.75
C SER A 108 -44.67 8.79 -5.69
N ALA A 109 -45.68 9.04 -6.53
CA ALA A 109 -46.51 8.08 -7.25
C ALA A 109 -45.76 7.06 -8.15
N ASP A 110 -46.42 5.91 -8.34
CA ASP A 110 -45.99 4.73 -9.09
C ASP A 110 -45.37 5.03 -10.46
N PRO A 111 -44.10 4.65 -10.71
CA PRO A 111 -43.55 4.47 -12.04
C PRO A 111 -43.73 3.02 -12.52
N ALA A 112 -43.88 2.87 -13.84
CA ALA A 112 -44.01 1.62 -14.56
C ALA A 112 -42.88 0.60 -14.27
N PRO A 113 -43.14 -0.72 -14.40
CA PRO A 113 -42.15 -1.76 -14.13
C PRO A 113 -41.02 -1.71 -15.15
N THR A 114 -39.86 -1.23 -14.72
CA THR A 114 -38.59 -1.32 -15.45
C THR A 114 -37.97 -2.70 -15.16
N PRO A 115 -37.40 -3.41 -16.15
CA PRO A 115 -36.74 -4.69 -15.92
C PRO A 115 -35.64 -4.54 -14.87
N THR A 116 -35.74 -5.32 -13.79
CA THR A 116 -34.76 -5.34 -12.71
C THR A 116 -33.42 -5.87 -13.26
N PRO A 117 -32.33 -5.08 -13.23
CA PRO A 117 -31.00 -5.60 -13.55
C PRO A 117 -30.66 -6.71 -12.55
N THR A 118 -30.16 -7.84 -13.04
CA THR A 118 -29.56 -8.86 -12.18
C THR A 118 -28.45 -8.19 -11.33
N PRO A 119 -28.50 -8.28 -10.00
CA PRO A 119 -27.48 -7.68 -9.15
C PRO A 119 -26.10 -8.24 -9.53
N PRO A 120 -25.06 -7.41 -9.65
CA PRO A 120 -23.69 -7.90 -9.75
C PRO A 120 -23.40 -8.84 -8.57
N THR A 121 -22.86 -10.03 -8.86
CA THR A 121 -22.44 -10.95 -7.80
C THR A 121 -21.25 -10.31 -7.08
N THR A 122 -21.45 -9.91 -5.83
CA THR A 122 -20.37 -9.40 -4.98
C THR A 122 -19.36 -10.53 -4.73
N PRO A 123 -18.05 -10.29 -4.92
CA PRO A 123 -17.00 -11.22 -4.51
C PRO A 123 -17.20 -11.68 -3.06
N THR A 124 -16.94 -12.96 -2.78
CA THR A 124 -17.00 -13.48 -1.41
C THR A 124 -15.66 -14.09 -1.04
N TYR A 125 -15.22 -13.85 0.18
CA TYR A 125 -13.94 -14.35 0.68
C TYR A 125 -14.18 -15.40 1.77
N THR A 126 -13.34 -16.43 1.77
CA THR A 126 -13.28 -17.44 2.84
C THR A 126 -11.99 -17.25 3.63
N THR A 127 -12.10 -17.14 4.96
CA THR A 127 -10.94 -17.14 5.85
C THR A 127 -10.23 -18.48 5.80
N VAL A 128 -8.94 -18.46 5.46
CA VAL A 128 -8.06 -19.64 5.38
C VAL A 128 -7.32 -19.86 6.68
N PHE A 129 -6.90 -18.78 7.34
CA PHE A 129 -6.32 -18.79 8.68
C PHE A 129 -6.58 -17.45 9.37
N SER A 130 -6.41 -17.41 10.70
CA SER A 130 -6.58 -16.19 11.48
C SER A 130 -5.71 -16.15 12.72
N GLY A 131 -5.34 -14.94 13.16
CA GLY A 131 -4.68 -14.68 14.44
C GLY A 131 -3.25 -15.20 14.53
N LEU A 132 -2.53 -15.27 13.41
CA LEU A 132 -1.12 -15.68 13.41
C LEU A 132 -0.20 -14.51 13.79
N THR A 133 1.00 -14.84 14.24
CA THR A 133 2.09 -13.87 14.52
C THR A 133 3.11 -13.81 13.38
N ALA A 134 2.68 -14.18 12.17
CA ALA A 134 3.50 -14.15 10.98
C ALA A 134 2.62 -13.86 9.75
N SER A 135 3.18 -13.14 8.78
CA SER A 135 2.55 -12.86 7.50
C SER A 135 3.08 -13.81 6.41
N ILE A 136 2.32 -13.88 5.32
CA ILE A 136 2.64 -14.73 4.17
C ILE A 136 3.95 -14.28 3.52
N VAL A 137 4.78 -15.27 3.18
CA VAL A 137 5.89 -15.12 2.24
C VAL A 137 5.52 -15.91 0.99
N GLY A 138 5.17 -15.21 -0.10
CA GLY A 138 4.59 -15.82 -1.29
C GLY A 138 5.30 -15.39 -2.58
N ASN A 139 5.53 -16.33 -3.49
CA ASN A 139 6.19 -16.06 -4.78
C ASN A 139 5.27 -15.37 -5.81
N THR A 140 3.96 -15.39 -5.58
CA THR A 140 2.95 -14.72 -6.43
C THR A 140 2.53 -13.38 -5.86
N TYR A 141 3.45 -12.69 -5.18
CA TYR A 141 3.25 -11.35 -4.64
C TYR A 141 2.85 -10.36 -5.74
N ILE A 142 1.79 -9.57 -5.49
CA ILE A 142 1.31 -8.54 -6.41
C ILE A 142 1.70 -7.14 -5.90
N THR A 143 1.27 -6.80 -4.68
CA THR A 143 1.50 -5.49 -4.06
C THR A 143 1.21 -5.57 -2.56
N TYR A 144 1.58 -4.54 -1.80
CA TYR A 144 0.99 -4.29 -0.50
C TYR A 144 0.79 -2.79 -0.25
N GLY A 145 -0.15 -2.50 0.64
CA GLY A 145 -0.46 -1.14 1.10
C GLY A 145 -1.06 -1.16 2.49
N LEU A 146 -1.59 -0.02 2.91
CA LEU A 146 -2.21 0.16 4.22
C LEU A 146 -3.73 0.37 4.08
N VAL A 147 -4.49 -0.16 5.02
CA VAL A 147 -5.96 0.00 5.08
C VAL A 147 -6.44 0.09 6.52
N ASP A 148 -7.68 0.54 6.71
CA ASP A 148 -8.31 0.59 8.04
C ASP A 148 -8.93 -0.76 8.44
N THR A 149 -9.45 -1.51 7.45
CA THR A 149 -10.20 -2.75 7.72
C THR A 149 -9.85 -3.87 6.75
N VAL A 150 -10.10 -5.11 7.18
CA VAL A 150 -10.01 -6.29 6.30
C VAL A 150 -10.90 -6.14 5.06
N ALA A 151 -12.09 -5.54 5.20
CA ALA A 151 -13.01 -5.34 4.09
C ALA A 151 -12.43 -4.36 3.05
N ASP A 152 -11.71 -3.33 3.49
CA ASP A 152 -11.01 -2.41 2.60
C ASP A 152 -9.88 -3.11 1.82
N CYS A 153 -9.17 -4.03 2.47
CA CYS A 153 -8.14 -4.85 1.80
C CYS A 153 -8.76 -5.78 0.73
N GLN A 154 -9.86 -6.44 1.05
CA GLN A 154 -10.62 -7.27 0.11
C GLN A 154 -11.16 -6.46 -1.06
N ALA A 155 -11.71 -5.27 -0.79
CA ALA A 155 -12.22 -4.37 -1.82
C ALA A 155 -11.13 -3.93 -2.81
N LEU A 156 -9.88 -3.80 -2.35
CA LEU A 156 -8.77 -3.56 -3.27
C LEU A 156 -8.36 -4.80 -4.05
N CYS A 157 -8.34 -5.98 -3.43
CA CYS A 157 -8.10 -7.23 -4.16
C CYS A 157 -9.09 -7.40 -5.32
N ASP A 158 -10.37 -7.04 -5.12
CA ASP A 158 -11.42 -7.08 -6.15
C ASP A 158 -11.12 -6.21 -7.38
N THR A 159 -10.30 -5.17 -7.24
CA THR A 159 -9.92 -4.28 -8.35
C THR A 159 -8.56 -4.57 -8.96
N VAL A 160 -7.74 -5.39 -8.29
CA VAL A 160 -6.39 -5.77 -8.73
C VAL A 160 -6.44 -7.03 -9.57
N SER A 161 -5.97 -6.93 -10.81
CA SER A 161 -5.96 -8.08 -11.73
C SER A 161 -5.19 -9.24 -11.12
N GLN A 162 -5.77 -10.44 -11.20
CA GLN A 162 -5.22 -11.69 -10.69
C GLN A 162 -5.13 -11.80 -9.17
N CYS A 163 -5.59 -10.82 -8.40
CA CYS A 163 -5.67 -10.99 -6.95
C CYS A 163 -6.74 -12.04 -6.61
N VAL A 164 -6.32 -13.09 -5.89
CA VAL A 164 -7.20 -14.17 -5.44
C VAL A 164 -7.03 -14.46 -3.95
N PHE A 165 -6.05 -13.81 -3.31
CA PHE A 165 -5.73 -14.03 -1.91
C PHE A 165 -5.23 -12.74 -1.26
N VAL A 166 -5.70 -12.54 -0.03
CA VAL A 166 -5.38 -11.41 0.83
C VAL A 166 -4.74 -11.93 2.11
N ASN A 167 -3.63 -11.32 2.53
CA ASN A 167 -3.17 -11.42 3.91
C ASN A 167 -3.14 -10.04 4.56
N SER A 168 -3.97 -9.88 5.60
CA SER A 168 -4.05 -8.67 6.41
C SER A 168 -3.43 -8.92 7.77
N TYR A 169 -2.65 -7.97 8.29
CA TYR A 169 -1.98 -8.10 9.58
C TYR A 169 -1.59 -6.74 10.14
N HIS A 170 -1.32 -6.68 11.44
CA HIS A 170 -0.64 -5.53 12.03
C HIS A 170 0.87 -5.71 11.96
N ASP A 171 1.53 -4.68 11.45
CA ASP A 171 2.99 -4.53 11.51
C ASP A 171 3.32 -3.57 12.64
N VAL A 172 3.65 -4.13 13.81
CA VAL A 172 3.77 -3.37 15.04
C VAL A 172 5.23 -3.06 15.33
N ASN A 173 5.63 -1.82 15.04
CA ASN A 173 6.97 -1.26 15.25
C ASN A 173 7.34 -1.09 16.74
N GLY A 174 7.15 -2.09 17.61
CA GLY A 174 7.58 -2.02 19.02
C GLY A 174 6.91 -0.95 19.91
N GLN A 175 6.08 -0.05 19.36
CA GLN A 175 5.50 1.11 20.04
C GLN A 175 3.98 1.22 19.82
N ASN A 176 3.20 0.25 20.30
CA ASN A 176 1.73 0.20 20.16
C ASN A 176 1.18 0.16 18.72
N GLY A 177 2.04 -0.05 17.72
CA GLY A 177 1.65 -0.33 16.34
C GLY A 177 1.07 0.84 15.57
N SER A 178 1.15 0.77 14.24
CA SER A 178 0.24 1.54 13.41
C SER A 178 -1.18 1.00 13.63
N PRO A 179 -2.21 1.84 13.83
CA PRO A 179 -3.59 1.36 13.88
C PRO A 179 -4.04 0.76 12.54
N LEU A 180 -3.28 1.00 11.47
CA LEU A 180 -3.56 0.50 10.14
C LEU A 180 -3.18 -0.98 10.01
N LEU A 181 -3.94 -1.68 9.18
CA LEU A 181 -3.61 -3.02 8.74
C LEU A 181 -2.72 -2.92 7.51
N THR A 182 -1.64 -3.69 7.50
CA THR A 182 -0.93 -4.01 6.27
C THR A 182 -1.76 -4.97 5.46
N CYS A 183 -1.96 -4.66 4.18
CA CYS A 183 -2.76 -5.42 3.23
C CYS A 183 -1.85 -5.92 2.11
N SER A 184 -1.55 -7.21 2.09
CA SER A 184 -0.72 -7.85 1.07
C SER A 184 -1.57 -8.73 0.13
N LEU A 185 -1.35 -8.57 -1.18
CA LEU A 185 -2.18 -9.16 -2.23
C LEU A 185 -1.37 -10.18 -3.05
N TYR A 186 -2.00 -11.32 -3.37
CA TYR A 186 -1.34 -12.42 -4.06
C TYR A 186 -2.19 -13.03 -5.17
N ALA A 187 -1.50 -13.53 -6.20
CA ALA A 187 -2.10 -14.26 -7.32
C ALA A 187 -2.24 -15.78 -7.10
N SER A 188 -2.04 -16.26 -5.88
CA SER A 188 -2.28 -17.65 -5.48
C SER A 188 -2.77 -17.69 -4.05
N VAL A 189 -3.50 -18.76 -3.70
CA VAL A 189 -4.00 -19.00 -2.35
C VAL A 189 -2.90 -19.60 -1.49
N TYR A 190 -2.70 -19.03 -0.30
CA TYR A 190 -1.73 -19.49 0.68
C TYR A 190 -2.43 -20.00 1.94
N THR A 191 -1.69 -20.73 2.76
CA THR A 191 -2.15 -21.33 4.01
C THR A 191 -1.35 -20.81 5.20
N ALA A 192 -1.74 -21.20 6.41
CA ALA A 192 -0.99 -20.89 7.63
C ALA A 192 0.47 -21.38 7.59
N ALA A 193 0.79 -22.41 6.78
CA ALA A 193 2.16 -22.92 6.67
C ALA A 193 3.10 -21.96 5.92
N ASP A 194 2.54 -21.06 5.10
CA ASP A 194 3.27 -20.09 4.30
C ASP A 194 3.49 -18.77 5.09
N ALA A 195 2.83 -18.62 6.24
CA ALA A 195 2.99 -17.51 7.16
C ALA A 195 4.31 -17.63 7.93
N THR A 196 5.40 -17.16 7.31
CA THR A 196 6.77 -17.34 7.81
C THR A 196 7.54 -16.02 7.99
N ASN A 197 6.94 -14.89 7.63
CA ASN A 197 7.49 -13.57 7.95
C ASN A 197 7.00 -13.14 9.33
N TYR A 198 7.85 -13.25 10.34
CA TYR A 198 7.52 -12.86 11.72
C TYR A 198 7.75 -11.37 12.00
N GLY A 199 8.21 -10.60 11.01
CA GLY A 199 8.78 -9.27 11.22
C GLY A 199 10.23 -9.38 11.70
N GLY A 200 10.62 -8.54 12.65
CA GLY A 200 11.96 -8.45 13.19
C GLY A 200 12.89 -7.54 12.38
N GLN A 201 12.35 -6.64 11.54
CA GLN A 201 13.18 -5.65 10.88
C GLN A 201 13.51 -4.51 11.84
N TYR A 202 14.76 -4.04 11.76
CA TYR A 202 15.25 -2.96 12.61
C TYR A 202 14.71 -1.62 12.11
N GLN A 203 14.03 -0.89 12.98
CA GLN A 203 13.40 0.39 12.67
C GLN A 203 14.36 1.56 12.96
N PRO A 204 14.21 2.72 12.28
CA PRO A 204 15.07 3.88 12.49
C PRO A 204 15.10 4.41 13.93
N ASP A 205 14.05 4.13 14.70
CA ASP A 205 13.92 4.50 16.12
C ASP A 205 14.64 3.55 17.09
N GLY A 206 15.24 2.47 16.57
CA GLY A 206 15.96 1.47 17.35
C GLY A 206 15.11 0.31 17.88
N THR A 207 13.82 0.28 17.52
CA THR A 207 12.93 -0.84 17.84
C THR A 207 12.96 -1.92 16.75
N TYR A 208 12.31 -3.05 17.04
CA TYR A 208 12.03 -4.09 16.05
C TYR A 208 10.53 -4.13 15.82
N ASP A 209 10.13 -4.32 14.57
CA ASP A 209 8.77 -4.70 14.26
C ASP A 209 8.50 -6.19 14.57
N TYR A 210 7.23 -6.52 14.70
CA TYR A 210 6.73 -7.88 14.74
C TYR A 210 5.35 -7.94 14.11
N ILE A 211 4.97 -9.10 13.62
CA ILE A 211 3.66 -9.30 12.99
C ILE A 211 2.67 -9.83 14.03
N THR A 212 1.48 -9.22 14.09
CA THR A 212 0.35 -9.73 14.88
C THR A 212 -0.94 -9.74 14.08
N ASP A 213 -1.93 -10.48 14.59
CA ASP A 213 -3.29 -10.51 14.07
C ASP A 213 -3.34 -10.77 12.56
N SER A 214 -2.48 -11.69 12.11
CA SER A 214 -2.36 -12.03 10.70
C SER A 214 -3.42 -13.03 10.29
N ASP A 215 -4.23 -12.60 9.33
CA ASP A 215 -5.37 -13.34 8.79
C ASP A 215 -5.22 -13.50 7.27
N GLY A 216 -5.64 -14.66 6.75
CA GLY A 216 -5.59 -15.00 5.33
C GLY A 216 -6.98 -15.24 4.77
N TYR A 217 -7.25 -14.70 3.58
CA TYR A 217 -8.56 -14.77 2.93
C TYR A 217 -8.42 -15.17 1.46
N SER A 218 -9.10 -16.24 1.05
CA SER A 218 -9.18 -16.68 -0.34
C SER A 218 -10.46 -16.16 -0.99
N LEU A 219 -10.35 -15.63 -2.20
CA LEU A 219 -11.50 -15.31 -3.03
C LEU A 219 -12.22 -16.62 -3.44
N ASN A 220 -13.53 -16.68 -3.23
CA ASN A 220 -14.36 -17.78 -3.71
C ASN A 220 -14.66 -17.55 -5.20
N THR A 221 -14.04 -18.35 -6.05
CA THR A 221 -14.25 -18.36 -7.50
C THR A 221 -15.37 -19.31 -7.91
#